data_AF-A0A257SZH1-F1
#
_entry.id   AF-A0A257SZH1-F1
#
_cell.length_a   1.000
_cell.length_b   1.000
_cell.length_c   1.000
_cell.angle_alpha   90.00
_cell.angle_beta   90.00
_cell.angle_gamma   90.00
#
_symmetry.space_group_name_H-M   'P 1'
#
loop_
_entity.id
_entity.type
_entity.pdbx_description
1 polymer ?
#
loop_
_entity_poly.entity_id
_entity_poly.type
_entity_poly.pdbx_seq_one_letter_code
_entity_poly.pdbx_strand_id
1 'polypeptide(L)'
;MTGLMREQVEQSLRAVQDPYLGKDLAAAGVLKSVDGTVVKLELPYPSLGVAIGLSEEVARQIQNDHGISVQVTVGHRILAHQVQRGVKLMEGIKNIIAVASGKGGVGKSTTAVNLALA
;
A
#
# COMPACT_ATOMS: atom_id res chain seq x y z
N MET A 1 5.23 -19.68 -25.46
CA MET A 1 5.20 -18.55 -24.50
C MET A 1 4.57 -19.07 -23.22
N THR A 2 5.37 -19.60 -22.31
CA THR A 2 4.93 -20.10 -21.01
C THR A 2 4.64 -18.88 -20.14
N GLY A 3 3.35 -18.58 -19.93
CA GLY A 3 2.94 -17.51 -19.03
C GLY A 3 3.26 -17.90 -17.59
N LEU A 4 3.74 -16.93 -16.80
CA LEU A 4 3.86 -17.10 -15.35
C LEU A 4 2.46 -17.34 -14.77
N MET A 5 2.32 -18.42 -14.00
CA MET A 5 1.10 -18.69 -13.25
C MET A 5 1.07 -17.81 -12.01
N ARG A 6 -0.13 -17.40 -11.59
CA ARG A 6 -0.33 -16.60 -10.38
C ARG A 6 0.32 -17.22 -9.15
N GLU A 7 0.21 -18.54 -9.01
CA GLU A 7 0.77 -19.32 -7.89
C GLU A 7 2.30 -19.24 -7.83
N GLN A 8 2.97 -19.22 -9.00
CA GLN A 8 4.42 -19.12 -9.09
C GLN A 8 4.90 -17.73 -8.65
N VAL A 9 4.19 -16.68 -9.06
CA VAL A 9 4.47 -15.30 -8.63
C VAL A 9 4.23 -15.17 -7.12
N GLU A 10 3.15 -15.74 -6.62
CA GLU A 10 2.81 -15.70 -5.19
C GLU A 10 3.84 -16.42 -4.32
N GLN A 11 4.44 -17.50 -4.81
CA GLN A 11 5.54 -18.17 -4.13
C GLN A 11 6.78 -17.29 -4.03
N SER A 12 7.17 -16.61 -5.11
CA SER A 12 8.30 -15.66 -5.11
C SER A 12 8.03 -14.45 -4.20
N LEU A 13 6.79 -13.99 -4.11
CA LEU A 13 6.39 -12.88 -3.23
C LEU A 13 6.55 -13.19 -1.73
N ARG A 14 6.61 -14.45 -1.32
CA ARG A 14 6.84 -14.84 0.09
C ARG A 14 8.24 -14.50 0.59
N ALA A 15 9.21 -14.39 -0.32
CA ALA A 15 10.60 -14.05 0.03
C ALA A 15 10.79 -12.54 0.27
N VAL A 16 9.87 -11.71 -0.24
CA VAL A 16 9.96 -10.25 -0.15
C VAL A 16 9.12 -9.75 1.02
N GLN A 17 9.76 -9.06 1.97
CA GLN A 17 9.09 -8.46 3.11
C GLN A 17 8.56 -7.06 2.77
N ASP A 18 7.34 -6.78 3.23
CA ASP A 18 6.77 -5.44 3.19
C ASP A 18 7.39 -4.56 4.29
N PRO A 19 7.87 -3.35 3.95
CA PRO A 19 8.58 -2.48 4.89
C PRO A 19 7.70 -1.91 6.01
N TYR A 20 6.37 -1.91 5.85
CA TYR A 20 5.44 -1.25 6.78
C TYR A 20 4.45 -2.22 7.42
N LEU A 21 4.10 -3.32 6.76
CA LEU A 21 3.12 -4.28 7.25
C LEU A 21 3.73 -5.37 8.15
N GLY A 22 5.07 -5.50 8.15
CA GLY A 22 5.77 -6.54 8.93
C GLY A 22 5.40 -7.97 8.51
N LYS A 23 4.99 -8.14 7.24
CA LYS A 23 4.57 -9.40 6.63
C LYS A 23 5.16 -9.50 5.23
N ASP A 24 5.23 -10.70 4.66
CA ASP A 24 5.60 -10.87 3.26
C ASP A 24 4.49 -10.38 2.31
N LEU A 25 4.86 -10.09 1.06
CA LEU A 25 3.94 -9.54 0.07
C LEU A 25 2.81 -10.52 -0.32
N ALA A 26 3.03 -11.83 -0.23
CA ALA A 26 1.98 -12.82 -0.48
C ALA A 26 0.94 -12.81 0.65
N ALA A 27 1.39 -12.84 1.91
CA ALA A 27 0.54 -12.77 3.09
C ALA A 27 -0.19 -11.42 3.22
N ALA A 28 0.40 -10.34 2.71
CA ALA A 28 -0.24 -9.03 2.63
C ALA A 28 -1.37 -8.96 1.59
N GLY A 29 -1.48 -9.96 0.70
CA GLY A 29 -2.55 -10.04 -0.30
C GLY A 29 -2.49 -8.91 -1.34
N VAL A 30 -1.29 -8.39 -1.63
CA VAL A 30 -1.11 -7.21 -2.50
C VAL A 30 -1.11 -7.55 -3.99
N LEU A 31 -1.08 -8.83 -4.36
CA LEU A 31 -1.06 -9.26 -5.75
C LEU A 31 -2.43 -9.00 -6.43
N LYS A 32 -2.44 -8.11 -7.42
CA LYS A 32 -3.65 -7.71 -8.13
C LYS A 32 -3.90 -8.53 -9.39
N SER A 33 -2.94 -8.57 -10.29
CA SER A 33 -3.01 -9.35 -11.54
C SER A 33 -1.63 -9.79 -11.99
N VAL A 34 -1.61 -10.89 -12.74
CA VAL A 34 -0.43 -11.42 -13.44
C VAL A 34 -0.86 -11.65 -14.88
N ASP A 35 -0.32 -10.82 -15.79
CA ASP A 35 -0.64 -10.81 -17.22
C ASP A 35 0.62 -11.17 -18.00
N GLY A 36 0.92 -12.47 -18.10
CA GLY A 36 2.14 -12.95 -18.74
C GLY A 36 3.40 -12.54 -17.99
N THR A 37 4.10 -11.51 -18.46
CA THR A 37 5.31 -10.94 -17.83
C THR A 37 5.04 -9.64 -17.08
N VAL A 38 3.79 -9.18 -17.04
CA VAL A 38 3.40 -7.97 -16.31
C VAL A 38 2.75 -8.35 -14.98
N VAL A 39 3.34 -7.89 -13.88
CA VAL A 39 2.83 -8.14 -12.52
C VAL A 39 2.36 -6.81 -11.92
N LYS A 40 1.13 -6.79 -11.42
CA LYS A 40 0.57 -5.61 -10.74
C LYS A 40 0.37 -5.90 -9.25
N LEU A 41 0.91 -5.01 -8.43
CA LEU A 41 0.74 -5.02 -6.98
C LEU A 41 -0.08 -3.79 -6.55
N GLU A 42 -1.03 -3.98 -5.63
CA GLU A 42 -1.81 -2.93 -4.98
C GLU A 42 -1.54 -2.96 -3.47
N LEU A 43 -0.78 -1.99 -2.96
CA LEU A 43 -0.51 -1.85 -1.53
C LEU A 43 -1.72 -1.21 -0.81
N PRO A 44 -2.03 -1.61 0.44
CA PRO A 44 -3.13 -1.04 1.21
C PRO A 44 -2.79 0.33 1.83
N TYR A 45 -1.66 0.93 1.46
CA TYR A 45 -1.12 2.18 1.99
C TYR A 45 -0.41 2.99 0.87
N PRO A 46 -0.16 4.30 1.05
CA PRO A 46 0.53 5.12 0.04
C PRO A 46 1.87 4.54 -0.40
N SER A 47 1.98 4.23 -1.69
CA SER A 47 3.12 3.46 -2.22
C SER A 47 4.32 4.30 -2.70
N LEU A 48 4.19 5.63 -2.82
CA LEU A 48 5.15 6.47 -3.56
C LEU A 48 6.61 6.28 -3.11
N GLY A 49 6.85 6.23 -1.79
CA GLY A 49 8.21 6.10 -1.24
C GLY A 49 8.84 4.70 -1.37
N VAL A 50 8.03 3.65 -1.63
CA VAL A 50 8.50 2.26 -1.66
C VAL A 50 8.29 1.58 -3.00
N ALA A 51 7.50 2.17 -3.90
CA ALA A 51 7.07 1.56 -5.15
C ALA A 51 8.24 1.10 -6.02
N ILE A 52 9.27 1.95 -6.18
CA ILE A 52 10.45 1.64 -6.99
C ILE A 52 11.23 0.49 -6.37
N GLY A 53 11.64 0.61 -5.10
CA GLY A 53 12.44 -0.41 -4.43
C GLY A 53 11.74 -1.77 -4.36
N LEU A 54 10.44 -1.79 -4.07
CA LEU A 54 9.65 -3.03 -4.08
C LEU A 54 9.51 -3.60 -5.48
N SER A 55 9.31 -2.77 -6.52
CA SER A 55 9.22 -3.26 -7.89
C SER A 55 10.51 -3.94 -8.36
N GLU A 56 11.66 -3.37 -8.03
CA GLU A 56 12.98 -3.90 -8.38
C GLU A 56 13.29 -5.19 -7.62
N GLU A 57 12.99 -5.24 -6.32
CA GLU A 57 13.20 -6.42 -5.50
C GLU A 57 12.32 -7.59 -5.95
N VAL A 58 11.04 -7.33 -6.22
CA VAL A 58 10.12 -8.35 -6.73
C VAL A 58 10.54 -8.84 -8.12
N ALA A 59 10.93 -7.93 -9.02
CA ALA A 59 11.41 -8.31 -10.35
C ALA A 59 12.66 -9.19 -10.26
N ARG A 60 13.60 -8.84 -9.38
CA ARG A 60 14.82 -9.61 -9.11
C ARG A 60 14.51 -11.00 -8.55
N GLN A 61 13.60 -11.09 -7.59
CA GLN A 61 13.22 -12.35 -6.98
C GLN A 61 12.56 -13.29 -8.00
N ILE A 62 11.64 -12.79 -8.83
CA ILE A 62 11.00 -13.58 -9.89
C ILE A 62 12.01 -14.03 -10.94
N GLN A 63 12.98 -13.17 -11.27
CA GLN A 63 14.07 -13.53 -12.18
C GLN A 63 14.97 -14.64 -11.60
N ASN A 64 15.27 -14.60 -10.30
CA ASN A 64 16.07 -15.62 -9.63
C ASN A 64 15.35 -16.98 -9.57
N ASP A 65 14.05 -16.96 -9.28
CA ASP A 65 13.27 -18.19 -9.09
C ASP A 65 12.88 -18.86 -10.42
N HIS A 66 12.55 -18.07 -11.45
CA HIS A 66 11.96 -18.57 -12.69
C HIS A 66 12.77 -18.25 -13.95
N GLY A 67 13.84 -17.45 -13.86
CA GLY A 67 14.66 -17.05 -15.00
C GLY A 67 13.97 -16.10 -15.98
N ILE A 68 12.83 -15.49 -15.60
CA ILE A 68 12.01 -14.65 -16.47
C ILE A 68 12.12 -13.19 -16.02
N SER A 69 12.37 -12.29 -16.96
CA SER A 69 12.28 -10.85 -16.72
C SER A 69 10.82 -10.40 -16.75
N VAL A 70 10.40 -9.68 -15.71
CA VAL A 70 9.02 -9.22 -15.53
C VAL A 70 8.98 -7.71 -15.31
N GLN A 71 7.90 -7.09 -15.77
CA GLN A 71 7.60 -5.70 -15.48
C GLN A 71 6.66 -5.63 -14.28
N VAL A 72 7.16 -5.12 -13.15
CA VAL A 72 6.39 -4.98 -11.92
C VAL A 72 5.88 -3.56 -11.79
N THR A 73 4.56 -3.40 -11.65
CA THR A 73 3.91 -2.11 -11.36
C THR A 73 3.36 -2.13 -9.95
N VAL A 74 3.80 -1.20 -9.11
CA VAL A 74 3.36 -1.07 -7.71
C VAL A 74 2.46 0.16 -7.56
N GLY A 75 1.17 -0.09 -7.39
CA GLY A 75 0.17 0.91 -7.04
C GLY A 75 -0.24 0.83 -5.58
N HIS A 76 -1.22 1.65 -5.20
CA HIS A 76 -1.89 1.53 -3.91
C HIS A 76 -3.39 1.71 -4.05
N ARG A 77 -4.13 1.04 -3.18
CA ARG A 77 -5.57 1.19 -3.04
C ARG A 77 -5.95 1.20 -1.58
N ILE A 78 -6.26 2.39 -1.07
CA ILE A 78 -6.68 2.57 0.32
C ILE A 78 -8.19 2.31 0.39
N LEU A 79 -8.57 1.20 1.02
CA LEU A 79 -9.98 0.87 1.21
C LEU A 79 -10.59 1.79 2.26
N ALA A 80 -11.70 2.45 1.89
CA ALA A 80 -12.47 3.24 2.82
C ALA A 80 -13.06 2.34 3.90
N HIS A 81 -12.71 2.61 5.16
CA HIS A 81 -13.33 1.97 6.30
C HIS A 81 -14.56 2.77 6.72
N GLN A 82 -15.65 2.09 7.07
CA GLN A 82 -16.79 2.79 7.63
C GLN A 82 -16.41 3.43 8.96
N VAL A 83 -16.94 4.64 9.19
CA VAL A 83 -16.88 5.29 10.50
C VAL A 83 -17.48 4.38 11.57
N GLN A 84 -16.93 4.44 12.78
CA GLN A 84 -17.37 3.62 13.91
C GLN A 84 -18.90 3.67 14.05
N ARG A 85 -19.52 2.48 14.19
CA ARG A 85 -20.97 2.36 14.38
C ARG A 85 -21.40 3.20 15.58
N GLY A 86 -22.38 4.08 15.39
CA GLY A 86 -22.95 4.93 16.43
C GLY A 86 -22.46 6.39 16.45
N VAL A 87 -21.47 6.76 15.61
CA VAL A 87 -21.09 8.17 15.45
C VAL A 87 -21.99 8.82 14.40
N LYS A 88 -22.84 9.76 14.84
CA LYS A 88 -23.67 10.55 13.93
C LYS A 88 -22.78 11.52 13.15
N LEU A 89 -22.64 11.29 11.84
CA LEU A 89 -21.98 12.24 10.95
C LEU A 89 -22.79 13.55 10.90
N MET A 90 -22.10 14.68 10.91
CA MET A 90 -22.72 15.96 10.63
C MET A 90 -23.07 16.05 9.15
N GLU A 91 -24.29 16.50 8.83
CA GLU A 91 -24.73 16.65 7.44
C GLU A 91 -23.79 17.59 6.67
N GLY A 92 -23.41 17.19 5.46
CA GLY A 92 -22.44 17.92 4.63
C GLY A 92 -20.96 17.72 5.01
N ILE A 93 -20.63 17.07 6.12
CA ILE A 93 -19.24 16.86 6.57
C ILE A 93 -18.82 15.40 6.36
N LYS A 94 -17.90 15.18 5.40
CA LYS A 94 -17.42 13.83 5.06
C LYS A 94 -16.42 13.25 6.07
N ASN A 95 -15.51 14.08 6.58
CA ASN A 95 -14.43 13.68 7.48
C ASN A 95 -14.26 14.69 8.61
N ILE A 96 -14.01 14.22 9.84
CA ILE A 96 -13.68 15.06 11.00
C ILE A 96 -12.32 14.62 11.52
N ILE A 97 -11.35 15.53 11.56
CA ILE A 97 -10.00 15.27 12.07
C ILE A 97 -9.82 16.05 13.38
N ALA A 98 -9.64 15.34 14.49
CA ALA A 98 -9.37 15.95 15.79
C ALA A 98 -7.89 16.27 15.95
N VAL A 99 -7.53 17.54 16.09
CA VAL A 99 -6.16 18.00 16.37
C VAL A 99 -6.06 18.42 17.83
N ALA A 100 -5.33 17.64 18.63
CA ALA A 100 -5.11 17.89 20.05
C ALA A 100 -3.62 18.16 20.36
N SER A 101 -3.33 18.77 21.50
CA SER A 101 -1.96 18.93 22.03
C SER A 101 -1.94 18.48 23.48
N GLY A 102 -1.04 17.55 23.81
CA GLY A 102 -0.95 16.90 25.12
C GLY A 102 -0.30 17.72 26.22
N LYS A 103 0.32 18.87 25.91
CA LYS A 103 0.85 19.83 26.90
C LYS A 103 0.57 21.27 26.44
N GLY A 104 0.49 22.20 27.39
CA GLY A 104 0.26 23.62 27.12
C GLY A 104 1.37 24.23 26.29
N GLY A 105 1.16 24.32 24.97
CA GLY A 105 2.11 24.87 24.03
C GLY A 105 1.52 24.93 22.62
N VAL A 106 1.66 26.10 22.02
CA VAL A 106 1.24 26.54 20.67
C VAL A 106 1.48 25.48 19.59
N GLY A 107 0.41 24.98 18.98
CA GLY A 107 0.52 23.99 17.91
C GLY A 107 -0.83 23.51 17.41
N LYS A 108 -1.85 23.39 18.27
CA LYS A 108 -3.18 22.90 17.88
C LYS A 108 -3.77 23.68 16.69
N SER A 109 -3.96 24.99 16.84
CA SER A 109 -4.57 25.83 15.80
C SER A 109 -3.67 25.95 14.57
N THR A 110 -2.36 26.11 14.79
CA THR A 110 -1.39 26.21 13.69
C THR A 110 -1.35 24.93 12.85
N THR A 111 -1.30 23.77 13.49
CA THR A 111 -1.34 22.47 12.80
C THR A 111 -2.69 22.22 12.14
N ALA A 112 -3.80 22.58 12.79
CA ALA A 112 -5.14 22.42 12.20
C ALA A 112 -5.30 23.26 10.92
N VAL A 113 -4.83 24.52 10.92
CA VAL A 113 -4.88 25.39 9.74
C VAL A 113 -3.99 24.86 8.61
N ASN A 114 -2.76 24.44 8.91
CA ASN A 114 -1.88 23.87 7.89
C ASN A 114 -2.45 22.58 7.30
N LEU A 115 -3.04 21.71 8.13
CA LEU A 115 -3.70 20.50 7.66
C LEU A 115 -4.93 20.79 6.77
N ALA A 116 -5.65 21.87 7.05
CA ALA A 116 -6.80 22.29 6.23
C ALA A 116 -6.39 22.91 4.89
N LEU A 117 -5.17 23.44 4.79
CA LEU A 117 -4.63 24.04 3.57
C LEU A 117 -3.95 23.01 2.64
N ALA A 118 -3.31 21.99 3.22
CA ALA A 118 -2.44 21.04 2.55
C ALA A 118 -3.15 20.08 1.57
#